data_AF-A0A2G8XLA3-F1
#
_entry.id   AF-A0A2G8XLA3-F1
#
_cell.length_a   1.000
_cell.length_b   1.000
_cell.length_c   1.000
_cell.angle_alpha   90.00
_cell.angle_beta   90.00
_cell.angle_gamma   90.00
#
_symmetry.space_group_name_H-M   'P 1'
#
loop_
_entity.id
_entity.type
_entity.pdbx_description
1 polymer ?
#
loop_
_entity_poly.entity_id
_entity_poly.type
_entity_poly.pdbx_seq_one_letter_code
_entity_poly.pdbx_strand_id
1 'polypeptide(L)'
;YKQFFYLLTSYKTVNPFYSSLHIMMNTGAKANWNQIRQLIGLRGYLMNARGFLFKIPVMQSFNKGLKAYEYFISCYGARKGILDTSLKTANAGYLTRRLVESIQEVVIKEYNCGTNNFFTFKWNLSYKGFLDLPFYLILYGKTIQENIKNISTGK
;
A
#
# COMPACT_ATOMS: atom_id res chain seq x y z
N TYR A 1 -13.09 -18.62 -13.37
CA TYR A 1 -13.26 -18.82 -11.91
C TYR A 1 -12.99 -20.25 -11.44
N LYS A 2 -13.61 -21.31 -12.02
CA LYS A 2 -13.37 -22.71 -11.60
C LYS A 2 -11.89 -23.12 -11.50
N GLN A 3 -11.06 -22.68 -12.44
CA GLN A 3 -9.64 -23.00 -12.48
C GLN A 3 -8.80 -22.32 -11.39
N PHE A 4 -9.20 -21.14 -10.93
CA PHE A 4 -8.55 -20.46 -9.79
C PHE A 4 -8.90 -21.16 -8.48
N PHE A 5 -10.17 -21.56 -8.30
CA PHE A 5 -10.59 -22.34 -7.13
C PHE A 5 -9.96 -23.73 -7.12
N TYR A 6 -9.87 -24.40 -8.27
CA TYR A 6 -9.14 -25.67 -8.42
C TYR A 6 -7.67 -25.53 -8.03
N LEU A 7 -7.01 -24.44 -8.44
CA LEU A 7 -5.65 -24.18 -8.03
C LEU A 7 -5.53 -23.91 -6.53
N LEU A 8 -6.45 -23.13 -5.93
CA LEU A 8 -6.47 -22.92 -4.49
C LEU A 8 -6.70 -24.23 -3.72
N THR A 9 -7.50 -25.14 -4.28
CA THR A 9 -7.69 -26.48 -3.68
C THR A 9 -6.42 -27.31 -3.82
N SER A 10 -5.78 -27.35 -5.00
CA SER A 10 -4.50 -28.03 -5.19
C SER A 10 -3.36 -27.42 -4.35
N TYR A 11 -3.38 -26.11 -4.11
CA TYR A 11 -2.43 -25.39 -3.25
C TYR A 11 -2.55 -25.78 -1.77
N LYS A 12 -3.74 -26.18 -1.33
CA LYS A 12 -4.00 -26.64 0.03
C LYS A 12 -3.68 -28.12 0.21
N THR A 13 -3.79 -28.93 -0.84
CA THR A 13 -3.61 -30.38 -0.78
C THR A 13 -2.19 -30.85 -1.14
N VAL A 14 -1.43 -30.08 -1.92
CA VAL A 14 -0.04 -30.39 -2.27
C VAL A 14 0.89 -29.60 -1.37
N ASN A 15 1.74 -30.30 -0.62
CA ASN A 15 2.64 -29.73 0.39
C ASN A 15 3.30 -28.38 -0.03
N PRO A 16 3.18 -27.32 0.80
CA PRO A 16 3.62 -25.96 0.48
C PRO A 16 5.15 -25.78 0.31
N PHE A 17 5.94 -26.78 0.69
CA PHE A 17 7.42 -26.71 0.71
C PHE A 17 8.10 -26.93 -0.64
N TYR A 18 7.43 -27.55 -1.62
CA TYR A 18 8.09 -27.86 -2.91
C TYR A 18 7.84 -26.83 -4.01
N SER A 19 6.80 -25.99 -3.89
CA SER A 19 6.51 -24.97 -4.89
C SER A 19 7.20 -23.65 -4.54
N SER A 20 8.19 -23.26 -5.35
CA SER A 20 8.89 -21.96 -5.20
C SER A 20 7.93 -20.76 -5.22
N LEU A 21 6.85 -20.83 -6.00
CA LEU A 21 5.80 -19.81 -6.02
C LEU A 21 5.05 -19.71 -4.68
N HIS A 22 4.85 -20.82 -3.98
CA HIS A 22 4.23 -20.84 -2.65
C HIS A 22 5.13 -20.21 -1.60
N ILE A 23 6.41 -20.58 -1.61
CA ILE A 23 7.39 -20.02 -0.69
C ILE A 23 7.53 -18.51 -0.89
N MET A 24 7.62 -18.03 -2.14
CA MET A 24 7.76 -16.61 -2.46
C MET A 24 6.54 -15.76 -2.03
N MET A 25 5.36 -16.37 -1.93
CA MET A 25 4.14 -15.72 -1.47
C MET A 25 4.03 -15.70 0.05
N ASN A 26 4.23 -16.86 0.68
CA ASN A 26 4.03 -17.03 2.11
C ASN A 26 5.08 -16.24 2.92
N THR A 27 6.30 -16.11 2.37
CA THR A 27 7.37 -15.29 2.97
C THR A 27 7.20 -13.80 2.72
N GLY A 28 6.24 -13.37 1.87
CA GLY A 28 6.05 -11.97 1.53
C GLY A 28 7.20 -11.33 0.73
N ALA A 29 8.14 -12.14 0.20
CA ALA A 29 9.36 -11.64 -0.41
C ALA A 29 9.14 -10.82 -1.70
N LYS A 30 8.21 -11.23 -2.58
CA LYS A 30 8.04 -10.58 -3.89
C LYS A 30 6.66 -10.71 -4.53
N ALA A 31 5.91 -11.77 -4.23
CA ALA A 31 4.68 -12.08 -4.94
C ALA A 31 3.43 -11.70 -4.14
N ASN A 32 2.40 -11.26 -4.84
CA ASN A 32 1.09 -10.94 -4.28
C ASN A 32 0.01 -11.89 -4.85
N TRP A 33 -1.05 -12.17 -4.07
CA TRP A 33 -2.18 -13.01 -4.47
C TRP A 33 -2.85 -12.53 -5.76
N ASN A 34 -2.92 -11.21 -5.94
CA ASN A 34 -3.42 -10.62 -7.18
C ASN A 34 -2.53 -10.94 -8.39
N GLN A 35 -1.21 -11.04 -8.24
CA GLN A 35 -0.30 -11.38 -9.33
C GLN A 35 -0.41 -12.87 -9.70
N ILE A 36 -0.49 -13.76 -8.70
CA ILE A 36 -0.72 -15.19 -8.94
C ILE A 36 -2.04 -15.46 -9.63
N ARG A 37 -3.10 -14.72 -9.24
CA ARG A 37 -4.40 -14.82 -9.92
C ARG A 37 -4.29 -14.53 -11.42
N GLN A 38 -3.45 -13.59 -11.83
CA GLN A 38 -3.24 -13.26 -13.25
C GLN A 38 -2.40 -14.31 -13.97
N LEU A 39 -1.44 -14.94 -13.28
CA LEU A 39 -0.59 -15.99 -13.86
C LEU A 39 -1.39 -17.23 -14.23
N ILE A 40 -2.26 -17.71 -13.33
CA ILE A 40 -2.86 -19.04 -13.48
C ILE A 40 -4.39 -18.99 -13.62
N GLY A 41 -5.03 -17.96 -13.07
CA GLY A 41 -6.49 -17.80 -13.08
C GLY A 41 -6.99 -17.01 -14.30
N LEU A 42 -7.19 -15.72 -14.11
CA LEU A 42 -7.66 -14.77 -15.12
C LEU A 42 -7.14 -13.37 -14.79
N ARG A 43 -6.93 -12.55 -15.81
CA ARG A 43 -6.49 -11.16 -15.62
C ARG A 43 -7.63 -10.27 -15.11
N GLY A 44 -8.81 -10.39 -15.71
CA GLY A 44 -10.03 -9.70 -15.29
C GLY A 44 -10.32 -8.42 -16.08
N TYR A 45 -11.08 -7.51 -15.48
CA TYR A 45 -11.44 -6.24 -16.10
C TYR A 45 -10.27 -5.26 -16.07
N LEU A 46 -10.18 -4.48 -17.15
CA LEU A 46 -9.18 -3.44 -17.32
C LEU A 46 -9.88 -2.09 -17.47
N MET A 47 -9.19 -1.02 -17.08
CA MET A 47 -9.66 0.34 -17.30
C MET A 47 -9.03 0.94 -18.55
N ASN A 48 -9.83 1.71 -19.27
CA ASN A 48 -9.39 2.55 -20.38
C ASN A 48 -8.45 3.64 -19.87
N ALA A 49 -7.71 4.25 -20.80
CA ALA A 49 -6.89 5.43 -20.51
C ALA A 49 -7.68 6.56 -19.80
N ARG A 50 -8.96 6.72 -20.17
CA ARG A 50 -9.90 7.69 -19.59
C ARG A 50 -10.53 7.27 -18.25
N GLY A 51 -10.24 6.08 -17.73
CA GLY A 51 -10.76 5.58 -16.46
C GLY A 51 -12.09 4.82 -16.52
N PHE A 52 -12.67 4.62 -17.71
CA PHE A 52 -13.85 3.75 -17.88
C PHE A 52 -13.47 2.27 -17.87
N LEU A 53 -14.32 1.40 -17.32
CA LEU A 53 -14.11 -0.04 -17.31
C LEU A 53 -14.48 -0.65 -18.69
N PHE A 54 -13.60 -1.46 -19.26
CA PHE A 54 -13.90 -2.20 -20.50
C PHE A 54 -15.05 -3.19 -20.27
N LYS A 55 -16.04 -3.23 -21.17
CA LYS A 55 -17.18 -4.16 -21.08
C LYS A 55 -16.78 -5.63 -21.21
N ILE A 56 -15.66 -5.92 -21.89
CA ILE A 56 -15.17 -7.27 -22.14
C ILE A 56 -13.96 -7.53 -21.22
N PRO A 57 -14.01 -8.51 -20.31
CA PRO A 57 -12.88 -8.87 -19.47
C PRO A 57 -11.86 -9.75 -20.21
N VAL A 58 -10.61 -9.73 -19.75
CA VAL A 58 -9.56 -10.65 -20.21
C VAL A 58 -9.69 -11.96 -19.43
N MET A 59 -10.17 -13.00 -20.11
CA MET A 59 -10.49 -14.29 -19.50
C MET A 59 -9.28 -15.23 -19.42
N GLN A 60 -8.34 -15.09 -20.35
CA GLN A 60 -7.14 -15.93 -20.38
C GLN A 60 -6.14 -15.53 -19.28
N SER A 61 -5.30 -16.50 -18.90
CA SER A 61 -4.21 -16.32 -17.96
C SER A 61 -2.88 -16.28 -18.69
N PHE A 62 -1.84 -15.73 -18.05
CA PHE A 62 -0.51 -15.69 -18.68
C PHE A 62 0.06 -17.07 -18.96
N ASN A 63 -0.27 -18.07 -18.14
CA ASN A 63 0.15 -19.46 -18.37
C ASN A 63 -0.46 -20.07 -19.65
N LYS A 64 -1.68 -19.65 -20.03
CA LYS A 64 -2.34 -20.14 -21.26
C LYS A 64 -2.06 -19.29 -22.50
N GLY A 65 -1.40 -18.15 -22.34
CA GLY A 65 -1.29 -17.12 -23.37
C GLY A 65 -2.54 -16.24 -23.48
N LEU A 66 -2.38 -15.09 -24.11
CA LEU A 66 -3.43 -14.09 -24.36
C LEU A 66 -3.75 -14.05 -25.85
N LYS A 67 -5.03 -13.90 -26.21
CA LYS A 67 -5.41 -13.60 -27.60
C LYS A 67 -4.92 -12.20 -28.00
N ALA A 68 -4.73 -11.98 -29.30
CA ALA A 68 -4.25 -10.69 -29.82
C ALA A 68 -5.05 -9.49 -29.28
N TYR A 69 -6.39 -9.54 -29.33
CA TYR A 69 -7.23 -8.46 -28.81
C TYR A 69 -7.12 -8.29 -27.27
N GLU A 70 -7.01 -9.37 -26.51
CA GLU A 70 -6.84 -9.30 -25.04
C GLU A 70 -5.50 -8.69 -24.65
N TYR A 71 -4.45 -8.99 -25.43
CA TYR A 71 -3.15 -8.39 -25.29
C TYR A 71 -3.20 -6.87 -25.58
N PHE A 72 -3.82 -6.46 -26.69
CA PHE A 72 -3.99 -5.03 -27.01
C PHE A 72 -4.76 -4.25 -25.93
N ILE A 73 -5.82 -4.83 -25.38
CA ILE A 73 -6.58 -4.21 -24.27
C ILE A 73 -5.69 -4.08 -23.03
N SER A 74 -4.87 -5.10 -22.74
CA SER A 74 -3.90 -5.08 -21.63
C SER A 74 -2.83 -4.00 -21.77
N CYS A 75 -2.41 -3.68 -23.00
CA CYS A 75 -1.42 -2.64 -23.26
C CYS A 75 -1.89 -1.24 -22.85
N TYR A 76 -3.18 -0.90 -22.99
CA TYR A 76 -3.69 0.41 -22.59
C TYR A 76 -3.50 0.67 -21.09
N GLY A 77 -3.86 -0.31 -20.25
CA GLY A 77 -3.69 -0.22 -18.80
C GLY A 77 -2.21 -0.16 -18.40
N ALA A 78 -1.37 -0.97 -19.04
CA ALA A 78 0.07 -0.98 -18.79
C ALA A 78 0.73 0.36 -19.14
N ARG A 79 0.42 0.92 -20.33
CA ARG A 79 0.96 2.21 -20.78
C ARG A 79 0.54 3.35 -19.87
N LYS A 80 -0.73 3.39 -19.45
CA LYS A 80 -1.20 4.38 -18.48
C LYS A 80 -0.47 4.24 -17.15
N GLY A 81 -0.30 3.01 -16.66
CA GLY A 81 0.46 2.75 -15.44
C GLY A 81 1.89 3.30 -15.49
N ILE A 82 2.61 3.06 -16.59
CA ILE A 82 3.97 3.56 -16.78
C ILE A 82 3.99 5.10 -16.79
N LEU A 83 3.09 5.72 -17.56
CA LEU A 83 2.99 7.19 -17.62
C LEU A 83 2.64 7.80 -16.26
N ASP A 84 1.66 7.22 -15.56
CA ASP A 84 1.25 7.67 -14.23
C ASP A 84 2.39 7.52 -13.22
N THR A 85 3.20 6.46 -13.33
CA THR A 85 4.39 6.32 -12.48
C THR A 85 5.42 7.40 -12.78
N SER A 86 5.74 7.68 -14.05
CA SER A 86 6.68 8.74 -14.41
C SER A 86 6.21 10.12 -13.93
N LEU A 87 4.92 10.45 -14.11
CA LEU A 87 4.36 11.71 -13.64
C LEU A 87 4.38 11.81 -12.11
N LYS A 88 4.04 10.73 -11.41
CA LYS A 88 4.10 10.69 -9.93
C LYS A 88 5.52 10.83 -9.41
N THR A 89 6.50 10.23 -10.09
CA THR A 89 7.92 10.39 -9.74
C THR A 89 8.36 11.85 -9.87
N ALA A 90 7.99 12.52 -10.97
CA ALA A 90 8.30 13.94 -11.16
C ALA A 90 7.65 14.82 -10.08
N ASN A 91 6.37 14.60 -9.77
CA ASN A 91 5.65 15.36 -8.74
C ASN A 91 6.23 15.12 -7.33
N ALA A 92 6.60 13.88 -7.01
CA ALA A 92 7.23 13.56 -5.74
C ALA A 92 8.59 14.25 -5.59
N GLY A 93 9.43 14.23 -6.65
CA GLY A 93 10.72 14.93 -6.64
C GLY A 93 10.58 16.46 -6.55
N TYR A 94 9.57 17.03 -7.23
CA TYR A 94 9.26 18.46 -7.10
C TYR A 94 8.82 18.81 -5.68
N LEU A 95 7.96 17.98 -5.07
CA LEU A 95 7.50 18.18 -3.70
C LEU A 95 8.65 18.11 -2.70
N THR A 96 9.54 17.12 -2.80
CA THR A 96 10.69 17.01 -1.89
C THR A 96 11.63 18.19 -2.03
N ARG A 97 11.88 18.67 -3.26
CA ARG A 97 12.67 19.90 -3.49
C ARG A 97 12.03 21.11 -2.80
N ARG A 98 10.73 21.34 -3.00
CA ARG A 98 10.03 22.48 -2.37
C ARG A 98 10.03 22.40 -0.85
N LEU A 99 9.85 21.20 -0.29
CA LEU A 99 9.89 20.99 1.16
C LEU A 99 11.27 21.34 1.73
N VAL A 100 12.34 20.88 1.08
CA VAL A 100 13.72 21.21 1.48
C VAL A 100 13.98 22.72 1.38
N GLU A 101 13.59 23.35 0.27
CA GLU A 101 13.72 24.80 0.07
C GLU A 101 12.97 25.58 1.16
N SER A 102 11.79 25.12 1.60
CA SER A 102 11.00 25.79 2.65
C SER A 102 11.53 25.63 4.07
N ILE A 103 12.29 24.57 4.35
CA ILE A 103 12.77 24.20 5.70
C ILE A 103 14.27 24.51 5.86
N GLN A 104 14.94 25.02 4.81
CA GLN A 104 16.39 25.21 4.76
C GLN A 104 16.97 26.03 5.94
N GLU A 105 16.18 26.93 6.52
CA GLU A 105 16.59 27.80 7.63
C GLU A 105 16.27 27.23 9.03
N VAL A 106 15.67 26.05 9.13
CA VAL A 106 15.28 25.43 10.41
C VAL A 106 16.45 24.63 11.00
N VAL A 107 17.04 25.15 12.08
CA VAL A 107 18.15 24.51 12.81
C VAL A 107 17.85 24.51 14.32
N ILE A 108 18.21 23.41 15.00
CA ILE A 108 18.12 23.30 16.46
C ILE A 108 19.21 24.17 17.08
N LYS A 109 18.83 25.23 17.78
CA LYS A 109 19.78 26.17 18.40
C LYS A 109 20.05 25.87 19.88
N GLU A 110 19.04 25.39 20.60
CA GLU A 110 19.06 25.28 22.07
C GLU A 110 18.33 24.01 22.52
N TYR A 111 18.66 23.51 23.71
CA TYR A 111 18.07 22.29 24.28
C TYR A 111 16.64 22.46 24.81
N ASN A 112 16.29 23.64 25.34
CA ASN A 112 14.95 23.93 25.84
C ASN A 112 14.62 25.41 25.60
N CYS A 113 13.53 25.67 24.88
CA CYS A 113 13.04 27.01 24.58
C CYS A 113 12.12 27.59 25.68
N GLY A 114 11.77 26.81 26.71
CA GLY A 114 10.96 27.27 27.84
C GLY A 114 9.50 27.62 27.50
N THR A 115 8.98 27.18 26.36
CA THR A 115 7.61 27.51 25.93
C THR A 115 6.55 26.75 26.72
N ASN A 116 5.47 27.45 27.10
CA ASN A 116 4.30 26.83 27.75
C ASN A 116 3.24 26.31 26.76
N ASN A 117 3.49 26.42 25.45
CA ASN A 117 2.54 26.00 24.42
C ASN A 117 2.61 24.49 24.21
N PHE A 118 1.47 23.81 24.21
CA PHE A 118 1.38 22.37 23.99
C PHE A 118 0.25 22.01 23.00
N PHE A 119 0.39 20.84 22.38
CA PHE A 119 -0.65 20.25 21.53
C PHE A 119 -1.31 19.08 22.26
N THR A 120 -2.65 19.08 22.30
CA THR A 120 -3.41 17.98 22.89
C THR A 120 -3.73 16.93 21.83
N PHE A 121 -3.24 15.70 22.03
CA PHE A 121 -3.60 14.57 21.18
C PHE A 121 -4.80 13.84 21.78
N LYS A 122 -5.93 13.86 21.08
CA LYS A 122 -7.10 13.04 21.42
C LYS A 122 -7.13 11.81 20.55
N TRP A 123 -7.31 10.66 21.18
CA TRP A 123 -7.46 9.40 20.47
C TRP A 123 -8.90 9.28 19.98
N ASN A 124 -9.12 9.52 18.69
CA ASN A 124 -10.43 9.40 18.07
C ASN A 124 -10.54 8.05 17.37
N LEU A 125 -11.60 7.30 17.67
CA LEU A 125 -11.95 6.10 16.92
C LEU A 125 -12.54 6.53 15.57
N SER A 126 -11.97 6.08 14.47
CA SER A 126 -12.58 6.28 13.15
C SER A 126 -13.94 5.57 13.11
N TYR A 127 -14.92 6.13 12.37
CA TYR A 127 -16.27 5.56 12.20
C TYR A 127 -16.28 4.11 11.67
N LYS A 128 -15.12 3.59 11.19
CA LYS A 128 -14.93 2.22 10.69
C LYS A 128 -14.32 1.24 11.70
N GLY A 129 -14.13 1.62 12.97
CA GLY A 129 -13.60 0.73 14.01
C GLY A 129 -12.12 0.35 13.84
N PHE A 130 -11.41 0.99 12.91
CA PHE A 130 -9.96 0.90 12.83
C PHE A 130 -9.31 1.98 13.67
N LEU A 131 -8.28 1.60 14.41
CA LEU A 131 -7.36 2.54 15.03
C LEU A 131 -6.47 3.10 13.92
N ASP A 132 -6.66 4.38 13.58
CA ASP A 132 -5.89 4.98 12.47
C ASP A 132 -4.38 4.96 12.77
N LEU A 133 -3.97 5.15 14.03
CA LEU A 133 -2.63 4.82 14.54
C LEU A 133 -2.69 4.44 16.04
N PRO A 134 -1.89 3.46 16.51
CA PRO A 134 -1.75 3.17 17.93
C PRO A 134 -1.05 4.34 18.66
N PHE A 135 -1.56 4.68 19.84
CA PHE A 135 -1.10 5.84 20.64
C PHE A 135 0.41 5.81 20.97
N TYR A 136 0.98 4.62 21.15
CA TYR A 136 2.41 4.43 21.41
C TYR A 136 3.32 5.03 20.33
N LEU A 137 2.95 4.87 19.04
CA LEU A 137 3.77 5.39 17.93
C LEU A 137 3.78 6.93 17.88
N ILE A 138 2.73 7.59 18.36
CA ILE A 138 2.61 9.05 18.35
C ILE A 138 3.42 9.67 19.49
N LEU A 139 3.43 9.02 20.66
CA LEU A 139 4.14 9.51 21.84
C LEU A 139 5.64 9.23 21.79
N TYR A 140 6.07 8.19 21.08
CA TYR A 140 7.47 7.78 21.05
C TYR A 140 8.39 8.94 20.60
N GLY A 141 9.35 9.31 21.46
CA GLY A 141 10.33 10.36 21.19
C GLY A 141 9.87 11.80 21.44
N LYS A 142 8.64 12.02 21.93
CA LYS A 142 8.14 13.37 22.30
C LYS A 142 8.39 13.69 23.77
N THR A 143 8.55 14.97 24.08
CA THR A 143 8.62 15.48 25.46
C THR A 143 7.22 15.81 25.98
N ILE A 144 7.06 15.66 27.29
CA ILE A 144 5.80 15.91 27.98
C ILE A 144 5.87 17.31 28.63
N GLN A 145 4.78 18.07 28.55
CA GLN A 145 4.66 19.37 29.22
C GLN A 145 4.21 19.23 30.68
N GLU A 146 3.22 18.38 30.93
CA GLU A 146 2.62 18.16 32.26
C GLU A 146 2.75 16.71 32.70
N ASN A 147 3.07 16.49 33.97
CA ASN A 147 3.15 15.14 34.52
C ASN A 147 1.83 14.38 34.32
N ILE A 148 1.91 13.20 33.71
CA ILE A 148 0.78 12.31 33.51
C ILE A 148 0.38 11.76 34.87
N LYS A 149 -0.80 12.13 35.36
CA LYS A 149 -1.38 11.60 36.60
C LYS A 149 -2.22 10.37 36.31
N ASN A 150 -2.06 9.33 37.10
CA ASN A 150 -2.97 8.19 37.04
C ASN A 150 -4.35 8.56 37.61
N ILE A 151 -5.41 8.24 36.85
CA ILE A 151 -6.80 8.48 37.24
C ILE A 151 -7.18 7.76 38.54
N SER A 152 -6.56 6.60 38.82
CA SER A 152 -6.91 5.72 39.94
C SER A 152 -6.08 5.96 41.20
N THR A 153 -4.85 6.46 41.08
CA THR A 153 -3.92 6.62 42.21
C THR A 153 -3.56 8.07 42.51
N GLY A 154 -3.97 9.02 41.66
CA GLY A 154 -3.73 10.46 41.84
C GLY A 154 -2.26 10.89 41.79
N LYS A 155 -1.36 9.94 41.56
CA LYS A 155 0.08 10.13 41.39
C LYS A 155 0.45 10.11 39.91
#